data_AF-A0A936PG43-F1
#
_entry.id   AF-A0A936PG43-F1
#
_cell.length_a   1.000
_cell.length_b   1.000
_cell.length_c   1.000
_cell.angle_alpha   90.00
_cell.angle_beta   90.00
_cell.angle_gamma   90.00
#
_symmetry.space_group_name_H-M   'P 1'
#
loop_
_entity.id
_entity.type
_entity.pdbx_description
1 polymer ?
#
loop_
_entity_poly.entity_id
_entity_poly.type
_entity_poly.pdbx_seq_one_letter_code
_entity_poly.pdbx_strand_id
1 'polypeptide(L)'
;MLYRYVPKQLIERPKQGFGIPLDSWLRGPLRDWAEALLDESRLREEGFLDARQVRLKWAEHLSGRRNWQHWLWNVLMFQAWRERWL
;
A
#
# COMPACT_ATOMS: atom_id res chain seq x y z
N MET A 1 13.68 6.17 36.46
CA MET A 1 12.88 7.39 36.20
C MET A 1 13.36 8.02 34.89
N LEU A 2 12.73 7.69 33.75
CA LEU A 2 13.18 8.06 32.39
C LEU A 2 13.21 9.59 32.15
N TYR A 3 12.46 10.36 32.95
CA TYR A 3 12.42 11.83 32.92
C TYR A 3 13.78 12.52 33.12
N ARG A 4 14.81 11.81 33.60
CA ARG A 4 16.17 12.35 33.78
C ARG A 4 16.96 12.46 32.48
N TYR A 5 16.58 11.68 31.46
CA TYR A 5 17.33 11.54 30.21
C TYR A 5 16.52 11.87 28.95
N VAL A 6 15.19 11.96 29.07
CA VAL A 6 14.29 12.22 27.95
C VAL A 6 13.21 13.23 28.36
N PRO A 7 12.95 14.28 27.57
CA PRO A 7 11.88 15.25 27.82
C PRO A 7 10.52 14.59 28.10
N LYS A 8 9.82 15.08 29.13
CA LYS A 8 8.51 14.58 29.57
C LYS A 8 7.49 14.51 28.43
N GLN A 9 7.55 15.46 27.50
CA GLN A 9 6.67 15.55 26.33
C GLN A 9 6.84 14.39 25.34
N LEU A 10 7.99 13.71 25.33
CA LEU A 10 8.23 12.53 24.48
C LEU A 10 7.75 11.23 25.15
N ILE A 11 7.69 11.21 26.48
CA ILE A 11 7.26 10.05 27.28
C ILE A 11 5.73 10.01 27.40
N GLU A 12 5.10 11.18 27.55
CA GLU A 12 3.65 11.31 27.78
C GLU A 12 2.83 11.47 26.49
N ARG A 13 3.43 11.28 25.31
CA ARG A 13 2.71 11.34 24.04
C ARG A 13 1.71 10.17 23.95
N PRO A 14 0.47 10.40 23.44
CA PRO A 14 -0.48 9.32 23.21
C PRO A 14 0.14 8.25 22.31
N LYS A 15 -0.05 6.96 22.66
CA LYS A 15 0.45 5.84 21.85
C LYS A 15 -0.03 6.00 20.41
N GLN A 16 0.92 6.12 19.50
CA GLN A 16 0.66 6.10 18.07
C GLN A 16 1.01 4.70 17.54
N GLY A 17 0.21 4.18 16.61
CA GLY A 17 0.57 2.96 15.91
C GLY A 17 1.84 3.17 15.08
N PHE A 18 2.64 2.11 14.94
CA PHE A 18 3.74 2.11 13.99
C PHE A 18 3.17 1.84 12.59
N GLY A 19 3.02 2.89 11.79
CA GLY A 19 2.68 2.77 10.38
C GLY A 19 3.92 2.45 9.55
N ILE A 20 3.81 1.49 8.65
CA ILE A 20 4.80 1.31 7.58
C ILE A 20 4.62 2.39 6.50
N PRO A 21 5.70 2.87 5.86
CA PRO A 21 5.63 3.93 4.86
C PRO A 21 5.19 3.34 3.50
N LEU A 22 3.97 2.82 3.47
CA LEU A 22 3.45 1.99 2.39
C LEU A 22 3.35 2.74 1.05
N ASP A 23 2.98 4.02 1.05
CA ASP A 23 3.02 4.84 -0.15
C ASP A 23 4.41 4.92 -0.77
N SER A 24 5.44 5.14 0.07
CA SER A 24 6.81 5.24 -0.41
C SER A 24 7.30 3.90 -0.97
N TRP A 25 6.90 2.80 -0.35
CA TRP A 25 7.25 1.47 -0.80
C TRP A 25 6.59 1.12 -2.11
N LEU A 26 5.29 1.37 -2.25
CA LEU A 26 4.55 1.12 -3.49
C LEU A 26 5.02 1.99 -4.65
N ARG A 27 5.49 3.22 -4.39
CA ARG A 27 6.09 4.09 -5.43
C ARG A 27 7.54 3.75 -5.76
N GLY A 28 8.21 2.98 -4.90
CA GLY A 28 9.63 2.65 -5.02
C GLY A 28 9.88 1.15 -5.00
N PRO A 29 10.44 0.59 -3.91
CA PRO A 29 10.95 -0.78 -3.89
C PRO A 29 9.91 -1.88 -4.19
N LEU A 30 8.63 -1.62 -3.97
CA LEU A 30 7.54 -2.57 -4.25
C LEU A 30 6.82 -2.29 -5.58
N ARG A 31 7.25 -1.27 -6.34
CA ARG A 31 6.54 -0.84 -7.54
C ARG A 31 6.42 -1.95 -8.57
N ASP A 32 7.52 -2.60 -8.92
CA ASP A 32 7.52 -3.60 -10.00
C ASP A 32 6.70 -4.83 -9.62
N TRP A 33 6.79 -5.26 -8.36
CA TRP A 33 5.95 -6.31 -7.81
C TRP A 33 4.46 -5.94 -7.87
N ALA A 34 4.10 -4.72 -7.46
CA ALA A 34 2.73 -4.24 -7.52
C ALA A 34 2.24 -4.10 -8.97
N GLU A 35 3.08 -3.62 -9.89
CA GLU A 35 2.75 -3.46 -11.31
C GLU A 35 2.37 -4.81 -11.94
N ALA A 36 3.15 -5.87 -11.64
CA ALA A 36 2.88 -7.21 -12.16
C ALA A 36 1.56 -7.83 -11.65
N LEU A 37 1.20 -7.55 -10.39
CA LEU A 37 -0.07 -8.00 -9.81
C LEU A 37 -1.27 -7.17 -10.24
N LEU A 38 -1.04 -5.91 -10.64
CA LEU A 38 -2.08 -4.98 -11.08
C LEU A 38 -2.11 -4.81 -12.60
N ASP A 39 -1.52 -5.76 -13.34
CA ASP A 39 -1.53 -5.76 -14.80
C ASP A 39 -2.95 -5.78 -15.35
N GLU A 40 -3.23 -4.94 -16.35
CA GLU A 40 -4.61 -4.76 -16.83
C GLU A 40 -5.17 -6.00 -17.53
N SER A 41 -4.36 -6.68 -18.36
CA SER A 41 -4.77 -7.93 -19.03
C SER A 41 -5.12 -9.00 -18.01
N ARG A 42 -4.21 -9.22 -17.06
CA ARG A 42 -4.41 -10.15 -15.95
C ARG A 42 -5.71 -9.86 -15.19
N LEU A 43 -5.92 -8.62 -14.76
CA LEU A 43 -7.11 -8.22 -14.00
C LEU A 43 -8.40 -8.49 -14.78
N ARG A 44 -8.39 -8.27 -16.10
CA ARG A 44 -9.55 -8.53 -16.98
C ARG A 44 -9.81 -10.02 -17.15
N GLU A 45 -8.77 -10.82 -17.35
CA GLU A 45 -8.87 -12.28 -17.50
C GLU A 45 -9.41 -12.95 -16.23
N GLU A 46 -8.98 -12.47 -15.07
CA GLU A 46 -9.41 -12.99 -13.77
C GLU A 46 -10.86 -12.62 -13.42
N GLY A 47 -11.37 -11.51 -13.93
CA GLY A 47 -12.79 -11.14 -13.83
C GLY A 47 -13.31 -10.74 -12.42
N PHE A 48 -12.46 -10.68 -11.40
CA PHE A 48 -12.87 -10.35 -10.02
C PHE A 48 -12.91 -8.86 -9.70
N LEU A 49 -12.12 -8.05 -10.41
CA LEU A 49 -11.92 -6.63 -10.12
C LEU A 49 -12.15 -5.79 -11.37
N ASP A 50 -12.67 -4.58 -11.20
CA ASP A 50 -12.71 -3.60 -12.28
C ASP A 50 -11.28 -3.12 -12.59
N ALA A 51 -10.70 -3.72 -13.63
CA ALA A 51 -9.34 -3.44 -14.06
C ALA A 51 -9.11 -1.95 -14.31
N ARG A 52 -10.06 -1.26 -14.96
CA ARG A 52 -9.93 0.16 -15.28
C ARG A 52 -9.85 1.02 -14.01
N GLN A 53 -10.71 0.74 -13.02
CA GLN A 53 -10.70 1.47 -11.75
C GLN A 53 -9.41 1.23 -10.97
N VAL A 54 -8.92 -0.01 -10.94
CA VAL A 54 -7.65 -0.36 -10.29
C VAL A 54 -6.48 0.36 -10.95
N ARG A 55 -6.39 0.31 -12.29
CA ARG A 55 -5.33 0.99 -13.06
C ARG A 55 -5.35 2.51 -12.90
N LEU A 56 -6.54 3.12 -12.87
CA LEU A 56 -6.69 4.55 -12.62
C LEU A 56 -6.13 4.94 -11.25
N LYS A 57 -6.52 4.22 -10.19
CA LYS A 57 -6.03 4.46 -8.82
C LYS A 57 -4.54 4.23 -8.70
N TRP A 58 -4.02 3.21 -9.39
CA TRP A 58 -2.58 2.94 -9.43
C TRP A 58 -1.81 4.10 -10.06
N ALA A 59 -2.25 4.61 -11.22
CA ALA A 59 -1.62 5.75 -11.87
C ALA A 59 -1.71 7.05 -11.03
N GLU A 60 -2.87 7.31 -10.41
CA GLU A 60 -3.02 8.44 -9.48
C GLU A 60 -2.10 8.32 -8.26
N HIS A 61 -1.86 7.09 -7.77
CA HIS A 61 -0.95 6.82 -6.67
C HIS A 61 0.50 7.06 -7.05
N LEU A 62 0.95 6.49 -8.18
CA LEU A 62 2.32 6.63 -8.68
C LEU A 62 2.67 8.09 -9.00
N SER A 63 1.74 8.86 -9.57
CA SER A 63 1.95 10.28 -9.88
C SER A 63 2.00 11.19 -8.65
N GLY A 64 1.65 10.70 -7.47
CA GLY A 64 1.53 11.52 -6.26
C GLY A 64 0.24 12.35 -6.19
N ARG A 65 -0.59 12.35 -7.24
CA ARG A 65 -1.84 13.13 -7.29
C ARG A 65 -2.81 12.76 -6.16
N ARG A 66 -2.89 11.48 -5.82
CA ARG A 66 -3.68 10.98 -4.68
C ARG A 66 -2.92 9.85 -3.98
N ASN A 67 -3.14 9.70 -2.67
CA ASN A 67 -2.61 8.55 -1.95
C ASN A 67 -3.68 7.45 -1.81
N TRP A 68 -3.56 6.40 -2.62
CA TRP A 68 -4.42 5.21 -2.58
C TRP A 68 -3.80 4.00 -1.85
N GLN A 69 -2.74 4.18 -1.05
CA GLN A 69 -1.94 3.08 -0.48
C GLN A 69 -2.78 1.97 0.19
N HIS A 70 -3.79 2.33 0.99
CA HIS A 70 -4.58 1.36 1.74
C HIS A 70 -5.53 0.55 0.83
N TRP A 71 -6.12 1.20 -0.17
CA TRP A 71 -6.99 0.54 -1.14
C TRP A 71 -6.20 -0.39 -2.05
N LEU A 72 -5.08 0.10 -2.59
CA LEU A 72 -4.19 -0.69 -3.44
C LEU A 72 -3.62 -1.88 -2.69
N TRP A 73 -3.27 -1.71 -1.42
CA TRP A 73 -2.78 -2.82 -0.60
C TRP A 73 -3.78 -3.96 -0.48
N ASN A 74 -5.06 -3.67 -0.25
CA ASN A 74 -6.09 -4.70 -0.19
C ASN A 74 -6.19 -5.48 -1.51
N VAL A 75 -6.13 -4.76 -2.65
CA VAL A 75 -6.13 -5.39 -3.98
C VAL A 75 -4.89 -6.26 -4.18
N LEU A 76 -3.71 -5.75 -3.81
CA LEU A 76 -2.44 -6.46 -3.94
C LEU A 76 -2.41 -7.73 -3.09
N MET A 77 -2.93 -7.69 -1.85
CA MET A 77 -3.00 -8.88 -1.00
C MET A 77 -3.94 -9.94 -1.60
N PHE A 78 -5.08 -9.53 -2.14
CA PHE A 78 -5.97 -10.44 -2.85
C PHE A 78 -5.31 -11.06 -4.09
N GLN A 79 -4.66 -10.23 -4.91
CA GLN A 79 -3.93 -10.66 -6.11
C GLN A 79 -2.80 -11.64 -5.78
N ALA A 80 -1.97 -11.31 -4.78
CA ALA A 80 -0.85 -12.15 -4.35
C ALA A 80 -1.32 -13.48 -3.74
N TRP A 81 -2.39 -13.46 -2.94
CA TRP A 81 -2.98 -14.69 -2.41
C TRP A 81 -3.50 -15.57 -3.55
N ARG A 82 -4.26 -15.00 -4.50
CA ARG A 82 -4.83 -15.76 -5.61
C ARG A 82 -3.74 -16.39 -6.48
N GLU A 83 -2.71 -15.63 -6.85
CA GLU A 83 -1.56 -16.14 -7.62
C GLU A 83 -0.91 -17.38 -7.00
N ARG A 84 -0.89 -17.46 -5.67
CA ARG A 84 -0.25 -18.55 -4.95
C ARG A 84 -1.13 -19.79 -4.82
N TRP A 85 -2.45 -19.62 -4.75
CA TRP A 85 -3.37 -20.65 -4.28
C TRP A 85 -4.48 -21.02 -5.26
N LEU A 86 -4.70 -20.23 -6.31
CA LEU A 86 -5.70 -20.46 -7.34
C LEU A 86 -5.01 -20.64 -8.70
#